data_AF-A0AAU9FVR7-F1
#
_entry.id   AF-A0AAU9FVR7-F1
#
_cell.length_a   1.000
_cell.length_b   1.000
_cell.length_c   1.000
_cell.angle_alpha   90.00
_cell.angle_beta   90.00
_cell.angle_gamma   90.00
#
_symmetry.space_group_name_H-M   'P 1'
#
loop_
_entity.id
_entity.type
_entity.pdbx_description
1 polymer ?
#
loop_
_entity_poly.entity_id
_entity_poly.type
_entity_poly.pdbx_seq_one_letter_code
_entity_poly.pdbx_strand_id
1 'polypeptide(L)'
;MDTMLRRLFEKLLDVAISTDLQLVDENTCRSAEKKPYDSLTIFTIVVLSVLCALMVLSTFYDYLFIEDQKQFSPLVKAFSARANSRVLFRIVDTKSNPNIIDCLHGMRCLSFIWVVYGHDYLVAAMGPNMNYVDMLTWFNSAFRMLITQGIYAVDTLFFLSGLLLVLIVLRVMERTKGKLNIPMMYLHR
;
A
#
# COMPACT_ATOMS: atom_id res chain seq x y z
N MET A 1 26.61 -27.61 6.41
CA MET A 1 25.69 -27.49 7.57
C MET A 1 24.85 -28.75 7.71
N ASP A 2 24.26 -29.22 6.60
CA ASP A 2 23.40 -30.41 6.53
C ASP A 2 24.04 -31.70 7.04
N THR A 3 25.32 -31.96 6.76
CA THR A 3 26.03 -33.15 7.28
C THR A 3 26.16 -33.16 8.80
N MET A 4 26.31 -31.99 9.43
CA MET A 4 26.35 -31.85 10.89
C MET A 4 24.96 -32.02 11.50
N LEU A 5 23.93 -31.40 10.90
CA LEU A 5 22.54 -31.55 11.32
C LEU A 5 22.06 -33.00 11.21
N ARG A 6 22.40 -33.71 10.13
CA ARG A 6 22.05 -35.12 9.93
C ARG A 6 22.62 -36.01 11.02
N ARG A 7 23.92 -35.87 11.33
CA ARG A 7 24.57 -36.60 12.43
C ARG A 7 23.97 -36.26 13.80
N LEU A 8 23.47 -35.04 13.96
CA LEU A 8 22.83 -34.59 15.19
C LEU A 8 21.43 -35.21 15.35
N PHE A 9 20.61 -35.21 14.28
CA PHE A 9 19.31 -35.89 14.23
C PHE A 9 19.43 -37.40 14.43
N GLU A 10 20.43 -38.03 13.81
CA GLU A 10 20.72 -39.46 13.99
C GLU A 10 21.08 -39.77 15.44
N LYS A 11 21.90 -38.94 16.10
CA LYS A 11 22.28 -39.15 17.51
C LYS A 11 21.20 -38.81 18.54
N LEU A 12 20.32 -37.84 18.26
CA LEU A 12 19.34 -37.35 19.24
C LEU A 12 17.94 -37.93 19.07
N LEU A 13 17.54 -38.26 17.83
CA LEU A 13 16.19 -38.73 17.51
C LEU A 13 16.17 -40.12 16.87
N ASP A 14 17.33 -40.73 16.59
CA ASP A 14 17.43 -42.04 15.90
C ASP A 14 16.72 -42.07 14.54
N VAL A 15 16.66 -40.91 13.87
CA VAL A 15 16.04 -40.73 12.55
C VAL A 15 17.12 -40.54 11.49
N ALA A 16 17.21 -41.49 10.55
CA ALA A 16 18.09 -41.39 9.38
C ALA A 16 17.45 -40.54 8.28
N ILE A 17 17.92 -39.31 8.09
CA ILE A 17 17.45 -38.40 7.04
C ILE A 17 18.16 -38.71 5.72
N SER A 18 17.42 -38.89 4.62
CA SER A 18 17.93 -39.23 3.29
C SER A 18 18.78 -38.11 2.67
N THR A 19 19.85 -38.46 1.95
CA THR A 19 20.83 -37.51 1.37
C THR A 19 20.24 -36.53 0.36
N ASP A 20 19.11 -36.87 -0.26
CA ASP A 20 18.43 -36.03 -1.24
C ASP A 20 17.58 -34.90 -0.61
N LEU A 21 17.32 -34.95 0.71
CA LEU A 21 16.56 -33.90 1.39
C LEU A 21 17.49 -32.73 1.78
N GLN A 22 17.38 -31.62 1.07
CA GLN A 22 18.09 -30.39 1.43
C GLN A 22 17.46 -29.80 2.71
N LEU A 23 18.19 -29.82 3.83
CA LEU A 23 17.66 -29.43 5.15
C LEU A 23 17.75 -27.91 5.36
N VAL A 24 18.73 -27.28 4.74
CA VAL A 24 18.93 -25.83 4.78
C VAL A 24 19.14 -25.34 3.36
N ASP A 25 18.26 -24.46 2.89
CA ASP A 25 18.46 -23.74 1.65
C ASP A 25 19.33 -22.50 1.92
N GLU A 26 20.45 -22.40 1.21
CA GLU A 26 21.41 -21.30 1.39
C GLU A 26 20.80 -19.93 1.07
N ASN A 27 19.79 -19.88 0.18
CA ASN A 27 19.13 -18.63 -0.18
C ASN A 27 18.22 -18.09 0.93
N THR A 28 17.73 -18.97 1.80
CA THR A 28 16.86 -18.62 2.93
C THR A 28 17.59 -18.59 4.27
N CYS A 29 18.86 -19.02 4.30
CA CYS A 29 19.71 -18.97 5.48
C CYS A 29 20.02 -17.52 5.89
N ARG A 30 19.61 -17.13 7.10
CA ARG A 30 19.89 -15.80 7.68
C ARG A 30 20.93 -15.95 8.79
N SER A 31 22.15 -15.48 8.56
CA SER A 31 23.17 -15.36 9.60
C SER A 31 22.99 -14.06 10.39
N ALA A 32 23.61 -13.99 11.58
CA ALA A 32 23.68 -12.74 12.36
C ALA A 32 24.56 -11.67 11.67
N GLU A 33 25.25 -12.02 10.59
CA GLU A 33 26.06 -11.09 9.81
C GLU A 33 25.16 -10.22 8.94
N LYS A 34 25.29 -8.90 9.09
CA LYS A 34 24.53 -7.93 8.31
C LYS A 34 25.11 -7.87 6.90
N LYS A 35 24.39 -8.42 5.93
CA LYS A 35 24.68 -8.20 4.50
C LYS A 35 24.59 -6.69 4.20
N PRO A 36 25.50 -6.12 3.37
CA PRO A 36 25.37 -4.72 2.96
C PRO A 36 24.04 -4.48 2.24
N TYR A 37 23.49 -3.29 2.41
CA TYR A 37 22.25 -2.90 1.74
C TYR A 37 22.41 -2.98 0.23
N ASP A 38 21.37 -3.47 -0.43
CA ASP A 38 21.31 -3.47 -1.88
C ASP A 38 21.29 -2.02 -2.41
N SER A 39 21.86 -1.84 -3.59
CA SER A 39 21.93 -0.55 -4.29
C SER A 39 20.54 0.10 -4.42
N LEU A 40 19.50 -0.68 -4.71
CA LEU A 40 18.12 -0.22 -4.79
C LEU A 40 17.59 0.24 -3.43
N THR A 41 17.92 -0.47 -2.36
CA THR A 41 17.55 -0.09 -0.99
C THR A 41 18.18 1.24 -0.60
N ILE A 42 19.48 1.42 -0.87
CA ILE A 42 20.21 2.67 -0.59
C ILE A 42 19.59 3.83 -1.38
N PHE A 43 19.35 3.64 -2.68
CA PHE A 43 18.69 4.64 -3.52
C PHE A 43 17.32 5.06 -2.95
N THR A 44 16.51 4.08 -2.57
CA THR A 44 15.18 4.32 -1.99
C THR A 44 15.27 5.11 -0.69
N ILE A 45 16.19 4.74 0.20
CA ILE A 45 16.44 5.45 1.47
C ILE A 45 16.82 6.92 1.20
N VAL A 46 17.72 7.16 0.25
CA VAL A 46 18.16 8.52 -0.09
C VAL A 46 16.99 9.35 -0.63
N VAL A 47 16.23 8.82 -1.58
CA VAL A 47 15.07 9.53 -2.17
C VAL A 47 14.03 9.85 -1.09
N LEU A 48 13.67 8.88 -0.24
CA LEU A 48 12.72 9.10 0.85
C LEU A 48 13.23 10.12 1.87
N SER A 49 14.53 10.10 2.19
CA SER A 49 15.13 11.07 3.10
C SER A 49 15.07 12.50 2.56
N VAL A 50 15.31 12.69 1.26
CA VAL A 50 15.21 14.00 0.59
C VAL A 50 13.77 14.49 0.60
N LEU A 51 12.80 13.65 0.25
CA LEU A 51 11.38 14.01 0.28
C LEU A 51 10.91 14.36 1.70
N CYS A 52 11.35 13.61 2.71
CA CYS A 52 11.05 13.89 4.11
C CYS A 52 11.66 15.23 4.55
N ALA A 53 12.92 15.51 4.19
CA ALA A 53 13.56 16.79 4.48
C ALA A 53 12.81 17.96 3.82
N LEU A 54 12.43 17.83 2.54
CA LEU A 54 11.63 18.85 1.84
C LEU A 54 10.27 19.09 2.53
N MET A 55 9.61 18.02 2.98
CA MET A 55 8.36 18.11 3.72
C MET A 55 8.54 18.84 5.06
N VAL A 56 9.56 18.50 5.85
CA VAL A 56 9.84 19.13 7.15
C VAL A 56 10.18 20.61 6.96
N LEU A 57 11.07 20.94 6.02
CA LEU A 57 11.45 22.32 5.71
C LEU A 57 10.25 23.15 5.25
N SER A 58 9.43 22.60 4.34
CA SER A 58 8.23 23.29 3.85
C SER A 58 7.18 23.47 4.94
N THR A 59 7.02 22.48 5.82
CA THR A 59 6.08 22.55 6.95
C THR A 59 6.55 23.54 8.01
N PHE A 60 7.84 23.60 8.29
CA PHE A 60 8.43 24.57 9.23
C PHE A 60 8.33 26.00 8.68
N TYR A 61 8.60 26.18 7.38
CA TYR A 61 8.42 27.46 6.71
C TYR A 61 6.95 27.93 6.75
N ASP A 62 6.00 27.04 6.46
CA ASP A 62 4.56 27.31 6.59
C ASP A 62 4.18 27.68 8.03
N TYR A 63 4.69 26.95 9.03
CA TYR A 63 4.37 27.21 10.44
C TYR A 63 4.90 28.55 10.95
N LEU A 64 6.12 28.93 10.57
CA LEU A 64 6.77 30.15 11.08
C LEU A 64 6.44 31.43 10.31
N PHE A 65 6.32 31.35 8.98
CA PHE A 65 6.27 32.54 8.13
C PHE A 65 4.90 32.83 7.52
N ILE A 66 3.93 31.90 7.64
CA ILE A 66 2.64 32.03 6.96
C ILE A 66 1.49 31.97 7.97
N GLU A 67 1.01 33.16 8.35
CA GLU A 67 -0.24 33.36 9.08
C GLU A 67 -1.45 33.41 8.14
N ASP A 68 -1.29 33.92 6.91
CA ASP A 68 -2.39 34.18 5.97
C ASP A 68 -2.21 33.41 4.64
N GLN A 69 -3.19 32.57 4.27
CA GLN A 69 -3.04 31.57 3.21
C GLN A 69 -2.96 32.11 1.76
N LYS A 70 -2.87 33.43 1.56
CA LYS A 70 -2.99 34.06 0.23
C LYS A 70 -1.68 34.23 -0.54
N GLN A 71 -0.51 33.97 0.06
CA GLN A 71 0.81 34.12 -0.59
C GLN A 71 1.67 32.85 -0.55
N PHE A 72 1.12 31.70 -0.96
CA PHE A 72 1.93 30.48 -1.07
C PHE A 72 2.67 30.42 -2.41
N SER A 73 3.97 30.12 -2.38
CA SER A 73 4.62 29.53 -3.55
C SER A 73 4.06 28.12 -3.77
N PRO A 74 3.75 27.71 -5.01
CA PRO A 74 3.14 26.41 -5.29
C PRO A 74 3.93 25.22 -4.76
N LEU A 75 5.27 25.36 -4.71
CA LEU A 75 6.19 24.33 -4.24
C LEU A 75 6.08 24.08 -2.73
N VAL A 76 6.04 25.13 -1.91
CA VAL A 76 5.91 24.98 -0.44
C VAL A 76 4.56 24.34 -0.09
N LYS A 77 3.50 24.70 -0.82
CA LYS A 77 2.18 24.10 -0.63
C LYS A 77 2.16 22.60 -0.99
N ALA A 78 2.88 22.20 -2.03
CA ALA A 78 2.94 20.79 -2.45
C ALA A 78 3.56 19.90 -1.37
N PHE A 79 4.60 20.38 -0.66
CA PHE A 79 5.33 19.60 0.33
C PHE A 79 4.94 19.89 1.80
N SER A 80 4.19 20.96 2.09
CA SER A 80 3.77 21.27 3.46
C SER A 80 2.73 20.28 3.98
N ALA A 81 3.08 19.55 5.04
CA ALA A 81 2.17 18.63 5.72
C ALA A 81 0.98 19.36 6.37
N ARG A 82 1.18 20.59 6.86
CA ARG A 82 0.14 21.41 7.51
C ARG A 82 -0.91 21.88 6.51
N ALA A 83 -0.49 22.40 5.36
CA ALA A 83 -1.40 22.85 4.32
C ALA A 83 -2.22 21.67 3.76
N ASN A 84 -1.55 20.55 3.48
CA ASN A 84 -2.19 19.35 2.95
C ASN A 84 -3.15 18.71 3.96
N SER A 85 -2.79 18.62 5.24
CA SER A 85 -3.66 18.06 6.29
C SER A 85 -4.90 18.91 6.53
N ARG A 86 -4.78 20.24 6.52
CA ARG A 86 -5.94 21.14 6.62
C ARG A 86 -6.90 20.98 5.46
N VAL A 87 -6.43 20.69 4.25
CA VAL A 87 -7.28 20.39 3.10
C VAL A 87 -7.91 19.01 3.24
N LEU A 88 -7.13 18.01 3.63
CA LEU A 88 -7.56 16.61 3.76
C LEU A 88 -8.63 16.43 4.84
N PHE A 89 -8.46 17.07 6.00
CA PHE A 89 -9.37 16.98 7.14
C PHE A 89 -10.40 18.10 7.18
N ARG A 90 -10.48 18.96 6.15
CA ARG A 90 -11.50 20.00 6.09
C ARG A 90 -12.86 19.33 5.87
N ILE A 91 -13.69 19.35 6.90
CA ILE A 91 -15.11 19.03 6.76
C ILE A 91 -15.76 20.28 6.17
N VAL A 92 -15.97 20.29 4.86
CA VAL A 92 -16.64 21.38 4.14
C VAL A 92 -18.01 20.89 3.74
N ASP A 93 -19.02 21.74 3.90
CA ASP A 93 -20.28 21.55 3.19
C ASP A 93 -19.98 21.44 1.70
N THR A 94 -20.41 20.35 1.08
CA THR A 94 -20.16 20.04 -0.32
C THR A 94 -20.83 21.09 -1.19
N LYS A 95 -20.10 22.16 -1.54
CA LYS A 95 -20.36 22.97 -2.75
C LYS A 95 -19.98 22.16 -4.00
N SER A 96 -20.35 20.89 -4.01
CA SER A 96 -19.89 19.93 -5.00
C SER A 96 -20.65 20.16 -6.29
N ASN A 97 -19.91 20.11 -7.39
CA ASN A 97 -20.51 19.98 -8.70
C ASN A 97 -21.45 18.76 -8.65
N PRO A 98 -22.72 18.86 -9.07
CA PRO A 98 -23.65 17.71 -9.03
C PRO A 98 -23.16 16.51 -9.85
N ASN A 99 -22.13 16.70 -10.67
CA ASN A 99 -21.46 15.65 -11.42
C ASN A 99 -20.34 14.92 -10.64
N ILE A 100 -20.01 15.30 -9.41
CA ILE A 100 -18.96 14.67 -8.60
C ILE A 100 -19.60 14.03 -7.37
N ILE A 101 -19.27 12.76 -7.13
CA ILE A 101 -19.71 12.03 -5.95
C ILE A 101 -18.49 11.87 -5.05
N ASP A 102 -18.35 12.80 -4.10
CA ASP A 102 -17.12 12.93 -3.31
C ASP A 102 -16.79 11.69 -2.45
N CYS A 103 -17.82 10.94 -2.01
CA CYS A 103 -17.60 9.70 -1.25
C CYS A 103 -16.89 8.60 -2.06
N LEU A 104 -16.96 8.63 -3.41
CA LEU A 104 -16.24 7.68 -4.26
C LEU A 104 -14.72 7.87 -4.17
N HIS A 105 -14.26 9.11 -3.97
CA HIS A 105 -12.84 9.41 -3.76
C HIS A 105 -12.35 8.82 -2.43
N GLY A 106 -13.17 8.92 -1.38
CA GLY A 106 -12.90 8.30 -0.09
C GLY A 106 -12.82 6.78 -0.17
N MET A 107 -13.80 6.13 -0.81
CA MET A 107 -13.78 4.68 -1.01
C MET A 107 -12.53 4.23 -1.75
N ARG A 108 -12.15 4.90 -2.85
CA ARG A 108 -10.93 4.57 -3.59
C ARG A 108 -9.67 4.67 -2.72
N CYS A 109 -9.56 5.71 -1.90
CA CYS A 109 -8.43 5.90 -0.99
C CYS A 109 -8.33 4.76 0.03
N LEU A 110 -9.45 4.43 0.68
CA LEU A 110 -9.50 3.33 1.65
C LEU A 110 -9.16 1.98 1.00
N SER A 111 -9.69 1.71 -0.20
CA SER A 111 -9.37 0.48 -0.95
C SER A 111 -7.88 0.39 -1.28
N PHE A 112 -7.22 1.47 -1.68
CA PHE A 112 -5.79 1.47 -1.95
C PHE A 112 -4.95 1.22 -0.69
N ILE A 113 -5.30 1.86 0.44
CA ILE A 113 -4.63 1.60 1.72
C ILE A 113 -4.76 0.12 2.08
N TRP A 114 -5.95 -0.46 1.89
CA TRP A 114 -6.20 -1.86 2.22
C TRP A 114 -5.42 -2.83 1.33
N VAL A 115 -5.29 -2.55 0.02
CA VAL A 115 -4.47 -3.34 -0.91
C VAL A 115 -3.00 -3.31 -0.54
N VAL A 116 -2.44 -2.12 -0.27
CA VAL A 116 -1.03 -1.97 0.14
C VAL A 116 -0.79 -2.74 1.43
N TYR A 117 -1.71 -2.64 2.39
CA TYR A 117 -1.63 -3.35 3.65
C TYR A 117 -1.67 -4.88 3.47
N GLY A 118 -2.56 -5.38 2.61
CA GLY A 118 -2.63 -6.81 2.30
C GLY A 118 -1.35 -7.35 1.64
N HIS A 119 -0.75 -6.59 0.70
CA HIS A 119 0.48 -7.00 0.03
C HIS A 119 1.70 -7.04 0.95
N ASP A 120 1.82 -6.09 1.88
CA ASP A 120 2.91 -6.08 2.86
C ASP A 120 2.94 -7.38 3.68
N TYR A 121 1.76 -7.78 4.20
CA TYR A 121 1.63 -9.02 4.95
C TYR A 121 1.76 -10.28 4.09
N LEU A 122 1.34 -10.24 2.83
CA LEU A 122 1.57 -11.35 1.90
C LEU A 122 3.06 -11.61 1.70
N VAL A 123 3.84 -10.55 1.48
CA VAL A 123 5.30 -10.64 1.32
C VAL A 123 5.95 -11.11 2.63
N ALA A 124 5.51 -10.58 3.78
CA ALA A 124 6.00 -11.01 5.08
C ALA A 124 5.70 -12.51 5.36
N ALA A 125 4.51 -12.99 4.97
CA ALA A 125 4.11 -14.39 5.14
C ALA A 125 4.91 -15.34 4.22
N MET A 126 5.28 -14.89 3.01
CA MET A 126 6.14 -15.65 2.09
C MET A 126 7.62 -15.65 2.54
N GLY A 127 8.01 -14.73 3.42
CA GLY A 127 9.34 -14.67 4.00
C GLY A 127 9.59 -15.76 5.06
N PRO A 128 10.86 -16.04 5.40
CA PRO A 128 11.18 -16.95 6.50
C PRO A 128 10.70 -16.36 7.84
N ASN A 129 9.79 -17.07 8.50
CA ASN A 129 9.23 -16.67 9.79
C ASN A 129 9.96 -17.40 10.92
N MET A 130 10.69 -16.67 11.76
CA MET A 130 11.53 -17.27 12.80
C MET A 130 10.78 -17.67 14.08
N ASN A 131 9.53 -17.21 14.25
CA ASN A 131 8.75 -17.45 15.47
C ASN A 131 7.34 -17.98 15.16
N TYR A 132 7.21 -19.31 15.05
CA TYR A 132 5.94 -19.98 14.77
C TYR A 132 4.90 -19.85 15.89
N VAL A 133 5.34 -19.69 17.15
CA VAL A 133 4.43 -19.53 18.29
C VAL A 133 3.70 -18.20 18.20
N ASP A 134 4.45 -17.13 17.92
CA ASP A 134 3.89 -15.79 17.79
C ASP A 134 2.99 -15.68 16.55
N MET A 135 3.39 -16.31 15.44
CA MET A 135 2.55 -16.47 14.25
C MET A 135 1.20 -17.12 14.59
N LEU A 136 1.17 -18.22 15.34
CA LEU A 136 -0.08 -18.87 15.75
C LEU A 136 -0.96 -17.98 16.61
N THR A 137 -0.39 -17.20 17.53
CA THR A 137 -1.16 -16.25 18.33
C THR A 137 -1.74 -15.12 17.48
N TRP A 138 -0.96 -14.61 16.52
CA TRP A 138 -1.42 -13.62 15.54
C TRP A 138 -2.55 -14.15 14.67
N PHE A 139 -2.50 -15.43 14.27
CA PHE A 139 -3.55 -16.08 13.49
C PHE A 139 -4.92 -16.13 14.20
N ASN A 140 -4.92 -16.11 15.54
CA ASN A 140 -6.13 -16.07 16.36
C ASN A 140 -6.61 -14.65 16.69
N SER A 141 -5.86 -13.61 16.29
CA SER A 141 -6.26 -12.22 16.49
C SER A 141 -7.35 -11.79 15.52
N ALA A 142 -8.27 -10.93 15.99
CA ALA A 142 -9.26 -10.26 15.13
C ALA A 142 -8.59 -9.46 14.00
N PHE A 143 -7.34 -9.02 14.21
CA PHE A 143 -6.57 -8.27 13.23
C PHE A 143 -6.29 -9.06 11.94
N ARG A 144 -6.13 -10.38 12.05
CA ARG A 144 -5.96 -11.27 10.88
C ARG A 144 -7.13 -11.16 9.92
N MET A 145 -8.35 -10.99 10.42
CA MET A 145 -9.54 -10.90 9.56
C MET A 145 -9.41 -9.73 8.59
N LEU A 146 -8.91 -8.57 9.03
CA LEU A 146 -8.71 -7.42 8.14
C LEU A 146 -7.74 -7.73 6.99
N ILE A 147 -6.69 -8.52 7.24
CA ILE A 147 -5.68 -8.84 6.22
C ILE A 147 -6.17 -9.93 5.27
N THR A 148 -6.72 -11.01 5.82
CA THR A 148 -7.25 -12.13 5.01
C THR A 148 -8.40 -11.70 4.10
N GLN A 149 -9.22 -10.75 4.55
CA GLN A 149 -10.30 -10.16 3.75
C GLN A 149 -9.80 -9.07 2.78
N GLY A 150 -8.51 -8.69 2.82
CA GLY A 150 -7.93 -7.68 1.93
C GLY A 150 -8.03 -8.03 0.44
N ILE A 151 -8.23 -9.29 0.09
CA ILE A 151 -8.48 -9.72 -1.30
C ILE A 151 -9.74 -9.08 -1.89
N TYR A 152 -10.75 -8.81 -1.05
CA TYR A 152 -12.00 -8.16 -1.44
C TYR A 152 -11.85 -6.64 -1.65
N ALA A 153 -10.69 -6.06 -1.34
CA ALA A 153 -10.40 -4.68 -1.71
C ALA A 153 -10.42 -4.48 -3.23
N VAL A 154 -10.06 -5.50 -4.02
CA VAL A 154 -10.12 -5.44 -5.48
C VAL A 154 -11.56 -5.32 -5.99
N ASP A 155 -12.52 -5.95 -5.32
CA ASP A 155 -13.93 -5.91 -5.70
C ASP A 155 -14.50 -4.49 -5.60
N THR A 156 -14.07 -3.73 -4.58
CA THR A 156 -14.47 -2.32 -4.46
C THR A 156 -13.96 -1.46 -5.62
N LEU A 157 -12.73 -1.71 -6.10
CA LEU A 157 -12.17 -1.00 -7.26
C LEU A 157 -12.88 -1.40 -8.56
N PHE A 158 -13.24 -2.68 -8.69
CA PHE A 158 -14.04 -3.17 -9.82
C PHE A 158 -15.43 -2.53 -9.83
N PHE A 159 -16.10 -2.50 -8.68
CA PHE A 159 -17.39 -1.83 -8.50
C PHE A 159 -17.32 -0.33 -8.85
N LEU A 160 -16.33 0.39 -8.32
CA LEU A 160 -16.14 1.81 -8.62
C LEU A 160 -15.91 2.07 -10.12
N SER A 161 -15.17 1.18 -10.79
CA SER A 161 -14.91 1.27 -12.23
C SER A 161 -16.19 1.08 -13.06
N GLY A 162 -17.03 0.11 -12.69
CA GLY A 162 -18.32 -0.11 -13.32
C GLY A 162 -19.33 1.01 -13.06
N LEU A 163 -19.43 1.46 -11.81
CA LEU A 163 -20.30 2.57 -11.41
C LEU A 163 -19.96 3.84 -12.19
N LEU A 164 -18.67 4.20 -12.26
CA LEU A 164 -18.24 5.40 -12.97
C LEU A 164 -18.52 5.30 -14.47
N LEU A 165 -18.36 4.12 -15.07
CA LEU A 165 -18.70 3.88 -16.48
C LEU A 165 -20.19 4.16 -16.73
N VAL A 166 -21.08 3.58 -15.93
CA VAL A 166 -22.53 3.78 -16.06
C VAL A 166 -22.91 5.24 -15.85
N LEU A 167 -22.33 5.92 -14.85
CA LEU A 167 -22.59 7.33 -14.60
C LEU A 167 -22.16 8.22 -15.77
N ILE A 168 -21.03 7.93 -16.41
CA ILE A 168 -20.57 8.64 -17.60
C ILE A 168 -21.54 8.38 -18.77
N VAL A 169 -21.94 7.14 -19.01
CA VAL A 169 -22.89 6.76 -20.06
C VAL A 169 -24.21 7.52 -19.91
N LEU A 170 -24.79 7.50 -18.70
CA LEU A 170 -26.06 8.17 -18.41
C LEU A 170 -25.97 9.67 -18.69
N ARG A 171 -24.87 10.31 -18.27
CA ARG A 171 -24.65 11.75 -18.52
C ARG A 171 -24.45 12.08 -20.00
N VAL A 172 -23.78 11.22 -20.75
CA VAL A 172 -23.63 11.38 -22.20
C VAL A 172 -24.99 11.27 -22.86
N MET A 173 -25.77 10.23 -22.52
CA MET A 173 -27.12 10.00 -23.05
C MET A 173 -28.09 11.15 -22.74
N GLU A 174 -28.02 11.72 -21.54
CA GLU A 174 -28.80 12.91 -21.16
C GLU A 174 -28.48 14.09 -22.09
N ARG A 175 -27.19 14.34 -22.37
CA ARG A 175 -26.75 15.42 -23.25
C ARG A 175 -27.07 15.19 -24.73
N THR A 176 -27.04 13.94 -25.18
CA THR A 176 -27.24 13.58 -26.59
C THR A 176 -28.67 13.15 -26.93
N LYS A 177 -29.63 13.35 -26.02
CA LYS A 177 -31.03 12.95 -26.17
C LYS A 177 -31.17 11.46 -26.53
N GLY A 178 -30.40 10.60 -25.85
CA GLY A 178 -30.44 9.15 -26.01
C GLY A 178 -29.54 8.57 -27.10
N LYS A 179 -28.74 9.39 -27.81
CA LYS A 179 -27.80 8.89 -28.82
C LYS A 179 -26.44 8.52 -28.20
N LEU A 180 -26.03 7.27 -28.29
CA LEU A 180 -24.74 6.81 -27.75
C LEU A 180 -23.81 6.34 -28.88
N ASN A 181 -22.59 6.88 -28.92
CA ASN A 181 -21.55 6.41 -29.83
C ASN A 181 -20.57 5.49 -29.08
N ILE A 182 -20.87 4.19 -29.09
CA ILE A 182 -20.17 3.17 -28.29
C ILE A 182 -18.65 3.12 -28.59
N PRO A 183 -18.18 3.14 -29.86
CA PRO A 183 -16.75 3.12 -30.15
C PRO A 183 -16.00 4.34 -29.58
N MET A 184 -16.61 5.52 -29.68
CA MET A 184 -16.01 6.77 -29.17
C MET A 184 -15.91 6.78 -27.64
N MET A 185 -16.86 6.12 -26.96
CA MET A 185 -16.88 6.00 -25.51
C MET A 185 -15.72 5.15 -24.97
N TYR A 186 -15.37 4.06 -25.66
CA TYR A 186 -14.21 3.24 -25.28
C TYR A 186 -12.87 3.94 -25.58
N LEU A 187 -12.81 4.78 -26.62
CA LEU A 187 -11.61 5.55 -26.97
C LEU A 187 -11.32 6.74 -26.03
N HIS A 188 -12.36 7.32 -25.42
CA HIS A 188 -12.25 8.49 -24.55
C HIS A 188 -12.13 8.13 -23.05
N ARG A 189 -11.98 6.83 -22.74
CA ARG A 189 -11.79 6.30 -21.39
C ARG A 189 -10.30 6.22 -21.05
#